data_AF-K1SP43-F1
#
_entry.id   AF-K1SP43-F1
#
_cell.length_a   1.000
_cell.length_b   1.000
_cell.length_c   1.000
_cell.angle_alpha   90.00
_cell.angle_beta   90.00
_cell.angle_gamma   90.00
#
_symmetry.space_group_name_H-M   'P 1'
#
loop_
_entity.id
_entity.type
_entity.pdbx_description
1 polymer ?
#
loop_
_entity_poly.entity_id
_entity_poly.type
_entity_poly.pdbx_seq_one_letter_code
_entity_poly.pdbx_strand_id
1 'polypeptide(L)'
;LTRAEKKEIQAVIRKYKGDGKPHSAQASIPYEAMYQDGVCRVTPRTFSKCIEFTDISYQLAQADTKTAIFENLCDLYNYLDASIHVQFSFINRKIDPKQYAKSFEIRAQGDDFDDIRSEYSDILQDQLVNGNNGLMKRKFMTYTIEADSLKMARARLRRIETDLLGYFKSMGASAWGLDAKERLEVMHSIFHPDGEPFSFDWKWLAPSGLSTKDFIAPSSFRFGNARMFGLGGKYGAVSFLQILSPELS
;
A
#
# COMPACT_ATOMS: atom_id res chain seq x y z
N LEU A 1 46.01 -17.55 -3.77
CA LEU A 1 44.84 -18.46 -3.77
C LEU A 1 44.95 -19.43 -4.94
N THR A 2 45.33 -20.66 -4.62
CA THR A 2 45.33 -21.78 -5.55
C THR A 2 43.90 -22.10 -6.01
N ARG A 3 43.75 -22.81 -7.13
CA ARG A 3 42.44 -23.18 -7.68
C ARG A 3 41.62 -24.06 -6.72
N ALA A 4 42.30 -24.84 -5.88
CA ALA A 4 41.70 -25.66 -4.83
C ALA A 4 41.14 -24.79 -3.69
N GLU A 5 41.92 -23.83 -3.19
CA GLU A 5 41.50 -22.89 -2.13
C GLU A 5 40.31 -22.03 -2.57
N LYS A 6 40.28 -21.56 -3.83
CA LYS A 6 39.11 -20.84 -4.36
C LYS A 6 37.83 -21.69 -4.38
N LYS A 7 37.97 -22.99 -4.64
CA LYS A 7 36.85 -23.94 -4.71
C LYS A 7 36.33 -24.29 -3.30
N GLU A 8 37.22 -24.45 -2.32
CA GLU A 8 36.85 -24.60 -0.91
C GLU A 8 36.17 -23.35 -0.37
N ILE A 9 36.72 -22.16 -0.63
CA ILE A 9 36.11 -20.89 -0.21
C ILE A 9 34.72 -20.73 -0.85
N GLN A 10 34.55 -21.05 -2.14
CA GLN A 10 33.23 -21.02 -2.77
C GLN A 10 32.27 -22.07 -2.18
N ALA A 11 32.73 -23.26 -1.83
CA ALA A 11 31.91 -24.30 -1.21
C ALA A 11 31.45 -23.89 0.20
N VAL A 12 32.34 -23.27 0.99
CA VAL A 12 32.02 -22.70 2.30
C VAL A 12 31.04 -21.54 2.15
N ILE A 13 31.29 -20.60 1.23
CA ILE A 13 30.37 -19.49 0.95
C ILE A 13 29.00 -20.03 0.52
N ARG A 14 28.92 -21.09 -0.27
CA ARG A 14 27.66 -21.72 -0.70
C ARG A 14 26.96 -22.52 0.41
N LYS A 15 27.71 -23.01 1.39
CA LYS A 15 27.16 -23.67 2.60
C LYS A 15 26.53 -22.65 3.55
N TYR A 16 27.08 -21.43 3.61
CA TYR A 16 26.59 -20.35 4.48
C TYR A 16 25.67 -19.33 3.77
N LYS A 17 25.77 -19.17 2.45
CA LYS A 17 24.71 -18.56 1.64
C LYS A 17 23.56 -19.56 1.61
N GLY A 18 22.48 -19.24 2.33
CA GLY A 18 21.22 -19.96 2.20
C GLY A 18 20.77 -20.06 0.73
N ASP A 19 19.68 -20.77 0.48
CA ASP A 19 19.18 -21.05 -0.87
C ASP A 19 18.65 -19.82 -1.64
N GLY A 20 18.83 -18.61 -1.07
CA GLY A 20 18.36 -17.34 -1.60
C GLY A 20 16.86 -17.12 -1.41
N LYS A 21 16.17 -18.02 -0.69
CA LYS A 21 14.73 -17.93 -0.47
C LYS A 21 14.42 -17.35 0.92
N PRO A 22 13.29 -16.65 1.05
CA PRO A 22 12.78 -16.26 2.35
C PRO A 22 12.45 -17.49 3.21
N HIS A 23 13.01 -17.55 4.43
CA HIS A 23 12.72 -18.61 5.40
C HIS A 23 11.80 -18.16 6.55
N SER A 24 11.33 -16.91 6.53
CA SER A 24 10.35 -16.37 7.48
C SER A 24 9.31 -15.52 6.76
N ALA A 25 8.14 -15.33 7.40
CA ALA A 25 7.08 -14.51 6.82
C ALA A 25 7.54 -13.07 6.57
N GLN A 26 8.32 -12.52 7.50
CA GLN A 26 8.96 -11.21 7.39
C GLN A 26 9.88 -11.13 6.17
N ALA A 27 10.75 -12.15 5.99
CA ALA A 27 11.66 -12.18 4.86
C ALA A 27 10.93 -12.24 3.50
N SER A 28 9.70 -12.76 3.47
CA SER A 28 8.87 -12.79 2.26
C SER A 28 8.32 -11.42 1.85
N ILE A 29 8.32 -10.43 2.75
CA ILE A 29 7.83 -9.07 2.45
C ILE A 29 8.92 -8.29 1.70
N PRO A 30 8.65 -7.81 0.46
CA PRO A 30 9.70 -7.35 -0.47
C PRO A 30 10.10 -5.88 -0.24
N TYR A 31 10.62 -5.55 0.93
CA TYR A 31 11.34 -4.30 1.17
C TYR A 31 12.50 -4.48 2.16
N GLU A 32 13.46 -3.58 2.19
CA GLU A 32 14.55 -3.60 3.18
C GLU A 32 14.25 -2.77 4.42
N ALA A 33 13.76 -1.54 4.23
CA ALA A 33 13.46 -0.63 5.34
C ALA A 33 12.28 0.29 5.03
N MET A 34 11.48 0.58 6.05
CA MET A 34 10.45 1.61 6.03
C MET A 34 10.90 2.79 6.90
N TYR A 35 10.86 4.00 6.37
CA TYR A 35 11.24 5.22 7.09
C TYR A 35 10.02 6.04 7.46
N GLN A 36 10.08 6.74 8.60
CA GLN A 36 8.98 7.54 9.16
C GLN A 36 8.23 8.41 8.15
N ASP A 37 8.94 9.01 7.19
CA ASP A 37 8.37 9.87 6.14
C ASP A 37 7.64 9.12 5.00
N GLY A 38 7.34 7.83 5.17
CA GLY A 38 6.64 6.98 4.19
C GLY A 38 7.51 6.45 3.06
N VAL A 39 8.77 6.91 2.99
CA VAL A 39 9.75 6.38 2.05
C VAL A 39 10.09 4.95 2.44
N CYS A 40 9.97 4.04 1.48
CA CYS A 40 10.31 2.63 1.64
C CYS A 40 11.49 2.30 0.73
N ARG A 41 12.57 1.77 1.31
CA ARG A 41 13.69 1.23 0.57
C ARG A 41 13.37 -0.22 0.20
N VAL A 42 13.19 -0.47 -1.09
CA VAL A 42 12.83 -1.79 -1.64
C VAL A 42 14.08 -2.65 -1.82
N THR A 43 15.13 -2.05 -2.37
CA THR A 43 16.48 -2.62 -2.55
C THR A 43 17.52 -1.53 -2.23
N PRO A 44 18.84 -1.79 -2.26
CA PRO A 44 19.84 -0.78 -1.88
C PRO A 44 19.76 0.54 -2.67
N ARG A 45 19.32 0.50 -3.94
CA ARG A 45 19.20 1.68 -4.81
C ARG A 45 17.76 1.98 -5.25
N THR A 46 16.77 1.20 -4.82
CA THR A 46 15.37 1.36 -5.22
C THR A 46 14.52 1.83 -4.05
N PHE A 47 13.80 2.94 -4.23
CA PHE A 47 12.99 3.58 -3.20
C PHE A 47 11.58 3.88 -3.72
N SER A 48 10.58 3.76 -2.85
CA SER A 48 9.18 4.02 -3.21
C SER A 48 8.47 4.86 -2.17
N LYS A 49 7.46 5.61 -2.62
CA LYS A 49 6.47 6.26 -1.76
C LYS A 49 5.07 5.96 -2.31
N CYS A 50 4.06 6.18 -1.49
CA CYS A 50 2.69 5.82 -1.79
C CYS A 50 1.77 6.99 -1.47
N ILE A 51 0.83 7.26 -2.36
CA ILE A 51 -0.31 8.15 -2.11
C ILE A 51 -1.59 7.30 -2.04
N GLU A 52 -2.52 7.73 -1.21
CA GLU A 52 -3.92 7.29 -1.25
C GLU A 52 -4.76 8.36 -1.96
N PHE A 53 -5.79 7.94 -2.69
CA PHE A 53 -6.66 8.84 -3.42
C PHE A 53 -8.13 8.38 -3.44
N THR A 54 -9.02 9.35 -3.63
CA THR A 54 -10.48 9.16 -3.65
C THR A 54 -11.02 8.96 -5.06
N ASP A 55 -12.26 8.47 -5.17
CA ASP A 55 -12.96 8.37 -6.44
C ASP A 55 -13.50 9.72 -6.91
N ILE A 56 -13.76 9.82 -8.22
CA ILE A 56 -14.45 10.95 -8.83
C ILE A 56 -15.65 10.43 -9.62
N SER A 57 -16.71 11.24 -9.70
CA SER A 57 -17.95 10.89 -10.41
C SER A 57 -17.82 11.05 -11.94
N TYR A 58 -16.80 10.40 -12.54
CA TYR A 58 -16.46 10.56 -13.96
C TYR A 58 -17.63 10.21 -14.88
N GLN A 59 -18.35 9.12 -14.62
CA GLN A 59 -19.47 8.68 -15.48
C GLN A 59 -20.64 9.68 -15.51
N LEU A 60 -20.89 10.36 -14.39
CA LEU A 60 -21.99 11.33 -14.22
C LEU A 60 -21.58 12.75 -14.62
N ALA A 61 -20.28 12.99 -14.83
CA ALA A 61 -19.77 14.30 -15.22
C ALA A 61 -20.26 14.70 -16.63
N GLN A 62 -20.37 16.01 -16.86
CA GLN A 62 -20.69 16.59 -18.16
C GLN A 62 -19.57 16.31 -19.18
N ALA A 63 -19.89 16.41 -20.47
CA ALA A 63 -18.96 16.09 -21.55
C ALA A 63 -17.64 16.88 -21.43
N ASP A 64 -17.71 18.19 -21.23
CA ASP A 64 -16.53 19.06 -21.10
C ASP A 64 -15.66 18.67 -19.89
N THR A 65 -16.31 18.35 -18.76
CA THR A 65 -15.61 17.87 -17.56
C THR A 65 -14.94 16.52 -17.79
N LYS A 66 -15.60 15.59 -18.51
CA LYS A 66 -15.01 14.29 -18.86
C LYS A 66 -13.78 14.45 -19.74
N THR A 67 -13.82 15.36 -20.71
CA THR A 67 -12.68 15.70 -21.57
C THR A 67 -11.54 16.27 -20.74
N ALA A 68 -11.82 17.26 -19.88
CA ALA A 68 -10.80 17.86 -19.02
C ALA A 68 -10.15 16.83 -18.06
N ILE A 69 -10.94 15.94 -17.45
CA ILE A 69 -10.41 14.87 -16.59
C ILE A 69 -9.52 13.92 -17.41
N PHE A 70 -9.93 13.56 -18.63
CA PHE A 70 -9.17 12.68 -19.49
C PHE A 70 -7.84 13.31 -19.93
N GLU A 71 -7.84 14.59 -20.30
CA GLU A 71 -6.62 15.34 -20.63
C GLU A 71 -5.65 15.40 -19.44
N ASN A 72 -6.15 15.74 -18.25
CA ASN A 72 -5.33 15.74 -17.03
C ASN A 72 -4.76 14.35 -16.69
N LEU A 73 -5.51 13.27 -16.98
CA LEU A 73 -5.03 11.90 -16.80
C LEU A 73 -3.91 11.57 -17.80
N CYS A 74 -4.03 12.01 -19.05
CA CYS A 74 -2.97 11.90 -20.04
C CYS A 74 -1.71 12.67 -19.61
N ASP A 75 -1.86 13.88 -19.08
CA ASP A 75 -0.74 14.67 -18.57
C ASP A 75 -0.04 13.99 -17.39
N LEU A 76 -0.80 13.37 -16.47
CA LEU A 76 -0.25 12.55 -15.39
C LEU A 76 0.57 11.39 -15.96
N TYR A 77 0.06 10.66 -16.96
CA TYR A 77 0.80 9.55 -17.56
C TYR A 77 2.04 10.03 -18.32
N ASN A 78 1.98 11.16 -19.01
CA ASN A 78 3.12 11.74 -19.72
C ASN A 78 4.22 12.24 -18.76
N TYR A 79 3.85 12.65 -17.54
CA TYR A 79 4.80 13.01 -16.49
C TYR A 79 5.63 11.81 -16.00
N LEU A 80 5.08 10.60 -16.05
CA LEU A 80 5.73 9.37 -15.59
C LEU A 80 6.73 8.85 -16.63
N ASP A 81 7.93 9.43 -16.63
CA ASP A 81 9.01 8.97 -17.49
C ASP A 81 9.49 7.54 -17.15
N ALA A 82 10.33 6.98 -18.01
CA ALA A 82 10.85 5.61 -17.89
C ALA A 82 11.63 5.33 -16.59
N SER A 83 12.02 6.35 -15.84
CA SER A 83 12.74 6.24 -14.57
C SER A 83 11.84 6.27 -13.34
N ILE A 84 10.51 6.35 -13.52
CA ILE A 84 9.50 6.29 -12.46
C ILE A 84 8.60 5.06 -12.72
N HIS A 85 8.79 4.01 -11.93
CA HIS A 85 7.90 2.86 -11.97
C HIS A 85 6.65 3.12 -11.13
N VAL A 86 5.46 2.89 -11.70
CA VAL A 86 4.18 3.17 -11.04
C VAL A 86 3.31 1.92 -10.95
N GLN A 87 2.63 1.80 -9.82
CA GLN A 87 1.64 0.76 -9.56
C GLN A 87 0.38 1.39 -8.95
N PHE A 88 -0.77 1.13 -9.57
CA PHE A 88 -2.07 1.38 -8.95
C PHE A 88 -2.54 0.14 -8.19
N SER A 89 -3.00 0.33 -6.95
CA SER A 89 -3.53 -0.73 -6.11
C SER A 89 -4.95 -0.39 -5.66
N PHE A 90 -5.89 -1.29 -5.93
CA PHE A 90 -7.30 -1.17 -5.54
C PHE A 90 -7.62 -2.28 -4.55
N ILE A 91 -7.71 -1.93 -3.28
CA ILE A 91 -7.88 -2.90 -2.19
C ILE A 91 -9.35 -2.92 -1.79
N ASN A 92 -10.01 -4.05 -2.00
CA ASN A 92 -11.39 -4.27 -1.58
C ASN A 92 -11.38 -5.14 -0.33
N ARG A 93 -11.96 -4.65 0.77
CA ARG A 93 -12.08 -5.40 2.02
C ARG A 93 -13.53 -5.43 2.45
N LYS A 94 -13.95 -6.57 3.01
CA LYS A 94 -15.17 -6.59 3.81
C LYS A 94 -14.87 -5.90 5.13
N ILE A 95 -15.68 -4.91 5.47
CA ILE A 95 -15.63 -4.28 6.78
C ILE A 95 -16.54 -5.07 7.70
N ASP A 96 -16.08 -5.33 8.92
CA ASP A 96 -16.98 -5.73 9.99
C ASP A 96 -17.89 -4.54 10.32
N PRO A 97 -19.22 -4.65 10.08
CA PRO A 97 -20.16 -3.57 10.34
C PRO A 97 -20.04 -3.01 11.76
N LYS A 98 -19.70 -3.86 12.74
CA LYS A 98 -19.60 -3.46 14.16
C LYS A 98 -18.38 -2.58 14.45
N GLN A 99 -17.26 -2.80 13.77
CA GLN A 99 -16.07 -1.96 13.95
C GLN A 99 -16.20 -0.63 13.20
N TYR A 100 -16.88 -0.63 12.05
CA TYR A 100 -17.08 0.57 11.25
C TYR A 100 -18.17 1.49 11.81
N ALA A 101 -19.23 0.92 12.38
CA ALA A 101 -20.29 1.67 13.07
C ALA A 101 -19.74 2.62 14.15
N LYS A 102 -18.72 2.20 14.91
CA LYS A 102 -18.04 3.03 15.91
C LYS A 102 -17.32 4.26 15.33
N SER A 103 -16.95 4.25 14.05
CA SER A 103 -16.28 5.40 13.41
C SER A 103 -17.25 6.50 12.97
N PHE A 104 -18.54 6.19 12.84
CA PHE A 104 -19.62 7.16 12.57
C PHE A 104 -20.40 7.54 13.83
N GLU A 105 -20.01 7.00 14.99
CA GLU A 105 -20.61 7.34 16.28
C GLU A 105 -20.33 8.82 16.56
N ILE A 106 -21.35 9.64 16.42
CA ILE A 106 -21.28 11.05 16.78
C ILE A 106 -21.33 11.10 18.31
N ARG A 107 -20.19 11.42 18.94
CA ARG A 107 -20.09 11.45 20.39
C ARG A 107 -21.11 12.41 21.00
N ALA A 108 -21.75 11.96 22.06
CA ALA A 108 -22.60 12.78 22.90
C ALA A 108 -21.81 13.99 23.44
N GLN A 109 -22.44 15.16 23.43
CA GLN A 109 -21.86 16.40 23.94
C GLN A 109 -22.47 16.81 25.30
N GLY A 110 -23.49 16.09 25.77
CA GLY A 110 -24.21 16.38 27.00
C GLY A 110 -25.18 17.55 26.85
N ASP A 111 -25.72 17.75 25.66
CA ASP A 111 -26.69 18.80 25.35
C ASP A 111 -28.00 18.22 24.79
N ASP A 112 -28.98 19.10 24.58
CA ASP A 112 -30.34 18.74 24.13
C ASP A 112 -30.40 18.16 22.70
N PHE A 113 -29.28 18.03 21.99
CA PHE A 113 -29.20 17.45 20.64
C PHE A 113 -28.62 16.03 20.63
N ASP A 114 -28.31 15.44 21.78
CA ASP A 114 -27.72 14.09 21.86
C ASP A 114 -28.66 13.00 21.33
N ASP A 115 -29.98 13.18 21.44
CA ASP A 115 -30.99 12.31 20.85
C ASP A 115 -30.93 12.31 19.31
N ILE A 116 -30.82 13.49 18.71
CA ILE A 116 -30.66 13.67 17.26
C ILE A 116 -29.32 13.10 16.80
N ARG A 117 -28.23 13.30 17.55
CA ARG A 117 -26.92 12.70 17.23
C ARG A 117 -26.97 11.17 17.23
N SER A 118 -27.72 10.57 18.16
CA SER A 118 -27.94 9.13 18.22
C SER A 118 -28.72 8.64 17.01
N GLU A 119 -29.87 9.25 16.72
CA GLU A 119 -30.72 8.87 15.58
C GLU A 119 -29.97 9.00 14.24
N TYR A 120 -29.18 10.06 14.09
CA TYR A 120 -28.38 10.27 12.88
C TYR A 120 -27.27 9.22 12.75
N SER A 121 -26.64 8.84 13.87
CA SER A 121 -25.66 7.74 13.89
C SER A 121 -26.31 6.42 13.48
N ASP A 122 -27.54 6.14 13.93
CA ASP A 122 -28.30 4.94 13.55
C ASP A 122 -28.66 4.93 12.06
N ILE A 123 -29.10 6.07 11.50
CA ILE A 123 -29.39 6.21 10.07
C ILE A 123 -28.12 5.96 9.23
N LEU A 124 -26.98 6.52 9.63
CA LEU A 124 -25.70 6.31 8.96
C LEU A 124 -25.27 4.84 9.00
N GLN A 125 -25.46 4.17 10.14
CA GLN A 125 -25.19 2.73 10.27
C GLN A 125 -26.09 1.89 9.36
N ASP A 126 -27.39 2.20 9.30
CA ASP A 126 -28.35 1.45 8.47
C ASP A 126 -28.07 1.63 6.97
N GLN A 127 -27.70 2.83 6.53
CA GLN A 127 -27.29 3.08 5.15
C GLN A 127 -26.00 2.31 4.78
N LEU A 128 -25.07 2.14 5.72
CA LEU A 128 -23.83 1.39 5.50
C LEU A 128 -24.08 -0.11 5.34
N VAL A 129 -24.94 -0.68 6.19
CA VAL A 129 -25.31 -2.10 6.12
C VAL A 129 -26.00 -2.41 4.78
N ASN A 130 -26.88 -1.51 4.34
CA ASN A 130 -27.74 -1.74 3.17
C ASN A 130 -27.13 -1.26 1.83
N GLY A 131 -26.23 -0.27 1.84
CA GLY A 131 -25.77 0.41 0.61
C GLY A 131 -24.53 -0.18 -0.07
N ASN A 132 -23.65 -0.87 0.66
CA ASN A 132 -22.32 -1.24 0.13
C ASN A 132 -21.94 -2.72 0.27
N ASN A 133 -22.90 -3.61 0.62
CA ASN A 133 -22.63 -5.03 0.95
C ASN A 133 -21.46 -5.22 1.94
N GLY A 134 -21.19 -4.21 2.78
CA GLY A 134 -20.06 -4.18 3.69
C GLY A 134 -18.67 -4.14 3.01
N LEU A 135 -18.53 -3.70 1.76
CA LEU A 135 -17.22 -3.58 1.10
C LEU A 135 -16.67 -2.16 1.15
N MET A 136 -15.46 -2.00 1.69
CA MET A 136 -14.65 -0.80 1.53
C MET A 136 -13.68 -0.98 0.37
N LYS A 137 -13.58 0.03 -0.49
CA LYS A 137 -12.55 0.13 -1.52
C LYS A 137 -11.60 1.28 -1.18
N ARG A 138 -10.32 0.99 -1.07
CA ARG A 138 -9.24 1.99 -0.94
C ARG A 138 -8.35 1.94 -2.19
N LYS A 139 -7.84 3.09 -2.61
CA LYS A 139 -7.10 3.24 -3.87
C LYS A 139 -5.75 3.90 -3.60
N PHE A 140 -4.70 3.30 -4.13
CA PHE A 140 -3.33 3.75 -3.90
C PHE A 140 -2.56 3.83 -5.20
N MET A 141 -1.63 4.78 -5.26
CA MET A 141 -0.62 4.85 -6.30
C MET A 141 0.75 4.80 -5.62
N THR A 142 1.47 3.70 -5.85
CA THR A 142 2.86 3.56 -5.41
C THR A 142 3.77 3.91 -6.57
N TYR A 143 4.71 4.81 -6.34
CA TYR A 143 5.71 5.22 -7.32
C TYR A 143 7.11 4.93 -6.77
N THR A 144 7.96 4.42 -7.65
CA THR A 144 9.26 3.85 -7.32
C THR A 144 10.32 4.43 -8.24
N ILE A 145 11.46 4.79 -7.66
CA ILE A 145 12.60 5.37 -8.38
C ILE A 145 13.89 4.65 -7.98
N GLU A 146 14.89 4.77 -8.84
CA GLU A 146 16.28 4.49 -8.47
C GLU A 146 17.00 5.76 -7.98
N ALA A 147 17.85 5.59 -6.98
CA ALA A 147 18.72 6.64 -6.44
C ALA A 147 19.94 6.05 -5.70
N ASP A 148 21.05 6.78 -5.70
CA ASP A 148 22.30 6.34 -5.06
C ASP A 148 22.31 6.45 -3.54
N SER A 149 21.42 7.27 -3.00
CA SER A 149 21.32 7.47 -1.55
C SER A 149 19.89 7.78 -1.14
N LEU A 150 19.58 7.47 0.12
CA LEU A 150 18.30 7.83 0.73
C LEU A 150 18.03 9.34 0.68
N LYS A 151 19.08 10.17 0.79
CA LYS A 151 18.95 11.64 0.72
C LYS A 151 18.46 12.08 -0.65
N MET A 152 19.06 11.57 -1.73
CA MET A 152 18.64 11.85 -3.10
C MET A 152 17.25 11.29 -3.38
N ALA A 153 16.99 10.05 -2.94
CA ALA A 153 15.70 9.40 -3.08
C ALA A 153 14.57 10.24 -2.46
N ARG A 154 14.76 10.71 -1.21
CA ARG A 154 13.80 11.56 -0.51
C ARG A 154 13.51 12.86 -1.24
N ALA A 155 14.54 13.55 -1.72
CA ALA A 155 14.36 14.82 -2.44
C ALA A 155 13.54 14.60 -3.72
N ARG A 156 13.85 13.55 -4.48
CA ARG A 156 13.16 13.21 -5.72
C ARG A 156 11.73 12.72 -5.49
N LEU A 157 11.52 11.82 -4.54
CA LEU A 157 10.19 11.30 -4.19
C LEU A 157 9.24 12.39 -3.68
N ARG A 158 9.73 13.39 -2.93
CA ARG A 158 8.89 14.53 -2.50
C ARG A 158 8.47 15.42 -3.65
N ARG A 159 9.37 15.67 -4.62
CA ARG A 159 9.00 16.43 -5.82
C ARG A 159 7.92 15.70 -6.62
N ILE A 160 8.13 14.40 -6.87
CA ILE A 160 7.16 13.55 -7.55
C ILE A 160 5.82 13.54 -6.80
N GLU A 161 5.83 13.45 -5.47
CA GLU A 161 4.62 13.54 -4.66
C GLU A 161 3.85 14.84 -4.93
N THR A 162 4.51 16.00 -4.83
CA THR A 162 3.86 17.30 -5.06
C THR A 162 3.21 17.37 -6.44
N ASP A 163 3.93 16.92 -7.47
CA ASP A 163 3.44 16.95 -8.85
C ASP A 163 2.23 16.01 -9.01
N LEU A 164 2.33 14.77 -8.52
CA LEU A 164 1.23 13.80 -8.55
C LEU A 164 -0.02 14.30 -7.81
N LEU A 165 0.14 14.86 -6.61
CA LEU A 165 -0.97 15.46 -5.87
C LEU A 165 -1.61 16.62 -6.64
N GLY A 166 -0.81 17.39 -7.38
CA GLY A 166 -1.29 18.41 -8.31
C GLY A 166 -2.20 17.82 -9.39
N TYR A 167 -1.78 16.75 -10.06
CA TYR A 167 -2.60 16.08 -11.08
C TYR A 167 -3.91 15.52 -10.53
N PHE A 168 -3.89 14.85 -9.37
CA PHE A 168 -5.13 14.37 -8.73
C PHE A 168 -6.07 15.53 -8.43
N LYS A 169 -5.55 16.64 -7.89
CA LYS A 169 -6.33 17.83 -7.61
C LYS A 169 -6.97 18.42 -8.88
N SER A 170 -6.22 18.51 -9.99
CA SER A 170 -6.73 19.00 -11.28
C SER A 170 -7.84 18.12 -11.85
N MET A 171 -7.79 16.80 -11.61
CA MET A 171 -8.87 15.86 -11.95
C MET A 171 -10.07 15.91 -10.98
N GLY A 172 -10.00 16.71 -9.91
CA GLY A 172 -11.05 16.78 -8.89
C GLY A 172 -11.01 15.66 -7.85
N ALA A 173 -9.94 14.88 -7.81
CA ALA A 173 -9.73 13.82 -6.83
C ALA A 173 -8.92 14.34 -5.63
N SER A 174 -9.36 14.04 -4.41
CA SER A 174 -8.51 14.22 -3.24
C SER A 174 -7.48 13.09 -3.16
N ALA A 175 -6.22 13.46 -2.90
CA ALA A 175 -5.11 12.54 -2.70
C ALA A 175 -4.16 13.06 -1.61
N TRP A 176 -3.48 12.16 -0.92
CA TRP A 176 -2.48 12.48 0.11
C TRP A 176 -1.37 11.43 0.16
N GLY A 177 -0.17 11.87 0.52
CA GLY A 177 0.96 10.97 0.78
C GLY A 177 0.77 10.18 2.06
N LEU A 178 1.09 8.89 2.02
CA LEU A 178 1.10 8.06 3.21
C LEU A 178 2.42 8.22 3.96
N ASP A 179 2.35 8.45 5.26
CA ASP A 179 3.48 8.23 6.15
C ASP A 179 3.74 6.72 6.33
N ALA A 180 4.80 6.38 7.06
CA ALA A 180 5.12 4.97 7.21
C ALA A 180 4.14 4.20 8.10
N LYS A 181 3.52 4.81 9.11
CA LYS A 181 2.54 4.12 9.94
C LYS A 181 1.29 3.80 9.13
N GLU A 182 0.77 4.77 8.38
CA GLU A 182 -0.39 4.59 7.50
C GLU A 182 -0.10 3.53 6.43
N ARG A 183 1.10 3.57 5.82
CA ARG A 183 1.50 2.59 4.81
C ARG A 183 1.69 1.19 5.40
N LEU A 184 2.21 1.08 6.62
CA LEU A 184 2.31 -0.20 7.36
C LEU A 184 0.92 -0.74 7.71
N GLU A 185 -0.02 0.12 8.10
CA GLU A 185 -1.41 -0.25 8.35
C GLU A 185 -2.07 -0.81 7.09
N VAL A 186 -1.87 -0.16 5.94
CA VAL A 186 -2.36 -0.67 4.64
C VAL A 186 -1.78 -2.06 4.36
N MET A 187 -0.47 -2.26 4.50
CA MET A 187 0.16 -3.57 4.29
C MET A 187 -0.35 -4.62 5.28
N HIS A 188 -0.44 -4.29 6.57
CA HIS A 188 -1.01 -5.14 7.60
C HIS A 188 -2.43 -5.58 7.24
N SER A 189 -3.24 -4.65 6.74
CA SER A 189 -4.62 -4.91 6.33
C SER A 189 -4.73 -5.93 5.19
N ILE A 190 -3.75 -5.96 4.28
CA ILE A 190 -3.67 -6.95 3.20
C ILE A 190 -3.28 -8.31 3.77
N PHE A 191 -2.32 -8.33 4.71
CA PHE A 191 -1.78 -9.56 5.29
C PHE A 191 -2.70 -10.20 6.35
N HIS A 192 -3.63 -9.43 6.93
CA HIS A 192 -4.58 -9.87 7.94
C HIS A 192 -6.03 -9.61 7.49
N PRO A 193 -6.55 -10.42 6.55
CA PRO A 193 -7.87 -10.18 5.94
C PRO A 193 -9.05 -10.28 6.92
N ASP A 194 -8.87 -10.94 8.07
CA ASP A 194 -9.91 -11.07 9.11
C ASP A 194 -10.01 -9.83 10.02
N GLY A 195 -9.21 -8.79 9.78
CA GLY A 195 -9.36 -7.51 10.48
C GLY A 195 -8.68 -7.42 11.84
N GLU A 196 -7.56 -8.14 12.02
CA GLU A 196 -6.72 -7.96 13.21
C GLU A 196 -6.32 -6.48 13.40
N PRO A 197 -6.39 -5.92 14.62
CA PRO A 197 -5.99 -4.54 14.86
C PRO A 197 -4.51 -4.31 14.59
N PHE A 198 -4.18 -3.24 13.87
CA PHE A 198 -2.79 -2.83 13.67
C PHE A 198 -2.29 -1.97 14.85
N SER A 199 -1.24 -2.41 15.53
CA SER A 199 -0.60 -1.68 16.63
C SER A 199 0.88 -1.49 16.36
N PHE A 200 1.32 -0.23 16.28
CA PHE A 200 2.71 0.11 15.97
C PHE A 200 3.12 1.47 16.55
N ASP A 201 4.30 1.49 17.17
CA ASP A 201 5.01 2.71 17.56
C ASP A 201 6.53 2.53 17.29
N TRP A 202 7.16 3.56 16.73
CA TRP A 202 8.59 3.58 16.44
C TRP A 202 9.46 3.34 17.68
N LYS A 203 9.00 3.76 18.86
CA LYS A 203 9.71 3.59 20.14
C LYS A 203 9.89 2.12 20.50
N TRP A 204 9.10 1.22 19.93
CA TRP A 204 9.18 -0.21 20.23
C TRP A 204 10.31 -0.91 19.47
N LEU A 205 10.79 -0.36 18.35
CA LEU A 205 11.78 -1.05 17.50
C LEU A 205 13.14 -1.23 18.20
N ALA A 206 13.75 -0.13 18.67
CA ALA A 206 15.10 -0.18 19.23
C ALA A 206 15.21 -1.06 20.49
N PRO A 207 14.28 -1.00 21.48
CA PRO A 207 14.36 -1.83 22.67
C PRO A 207 14.09 -3.32 22.43
N SER A 208 13.25 -3.66 21.44
CA SER A 208 12.83 -5.04 21.17
C SER A 208 13.73 -5.76 20.16
N GLY A 209 14.53 -5.02 19.39
CA GLY A 209 15.27 -5.56 18.25
C GLY A 209 14.37 -5.93 17.06
N LEU A 210 13.08 -5.58 17.11
CA LEU A 210 12.12 -5.83 16.03
C LEU A 210 12.30 -4.85 14.88
N SER A 211 11.84 -5.27 13.70
CA SER A 211 11.74 -4.46 12.50
C SER A 211 10.28 -4.13 12.20
N THR A 212 10.04 -3.18 11.28
CA THR A 212 8.66 -2.87 10.84
C THR A 212 7.94 -4.07 10.21
N LYS A 213 8.69 -5.05 9.68
CA LYS A 213 8.13 -6.26 9.10
C LYS A 213 7.48 -7.16 10.16
N ASP A 214 8.00 -7.16 11.38
CA ASP A 214 7.48 -7.98 12.48
C ASP A 214 6.07 -7.55 12.91
N PHE A 215 5.71 -6.29 12.67
CA PHE A 215 4.39 -5.73 13.01
C PHE A 215 3.36 -5.88 11.90
N ILE A 216 3.75 -6.30 10.71
CA ILE A 216 2.83 -6.45 9.56
C ILE A 216 2.80 -7.86 9.02
N ALA A 217 3.82 -8.68 9.29
CA ALA A 217 3.88 -10.02 8.77
C ALA A 217 2.74 -10.88 9.33
N PRO A 218 2.09 -11.69 8.48
CA PRO A 218 1.13 -12.68 8.92
C PRO A 218 1.85 -13.80 9.69
N SER A 219 1.09 -14.63 10.39
CA SER A 219 1.62 -15.82 11.06
C SER A 219 2.37 -16.77 10.12
N SER A 220 2.00 -16.83 8.83
CA SER A 220 2.76 -17.54 7.80
C SER A 220 2.38 -17.13 6.37
N PHE A 221 3.34 -17.27 5.46
CA PHE A 221 3.11 -17.34 4.02
C PHE A 221 3.37 -18.76 3.52
N ARG A 222 2.54 -19.22 2.57
CA ARG A 222 2.75 -20.49 1.86
C ARG A 222 2.56 -20.31 0.37
N PHE A 223 3.64 -20.33 -0.40
CA PHE A 223 3.55 -20.27 -1.87
C PHE A 223 3.52 -21.69 -2.41
N GLY A 224 2.33 -22.18 -2.76
CA GLY A 224 2.12 -23.58 -3.15
C GLY A 224 2.39 -23.83 -4.63
N ASN A 225 1.69 -23.10 -5.49
CA ASN A 225 1.87 -23.13 -6.94
C ASN A 225 1.79 -21.71 -7.50
N ALA A 226 1.97 -21.54 -8.82
CA ALA A 226 2.00 -20.21 -9.44
C ALA A 226 0.71 -19.39 -9.26
N ARG A 227 -0.42 -20.04 -8.95
CA ARG A 227 -1.74 -19.38 -8.84
C ARG A 227 -2.21 -19.20 -7.41
N MET A 228 -1.83 -20.06 -6.48
CA MET A 228 -2.38 -20.09 -5.13
C MET A 228 -1.32 -19.82 -4.07
N PHE A 229 -1.72 -19.06 -3.06
CA PHE A 229 -0.91 -18.80 -1.87
C PHE A 229 -1.73 -18.97 -0.60
N GLY A 230 -1.06 -19.34 0.49
CA GLY A 230 -1.59 -19.32 1.84
C GLY A 230 -1.08 -18.10 2.60
N LEU A 231 -1.94 -17.51 3.42
CA LEU A 231 -1.70 -16.31 4.21
C LEU A 231 -2.44 -16.46 5.55
N GLY A 232 -1.72 -16.63 6.65
CA GLY A 232 -2.34 -16.60 7.99
C GLY A 232 -3.50 -17.58 8.20
N GLY A 233 -3.45 -18.77 7.59
CA GLY A 233 -4.52 -19.77 7.63
C GLY A 233 -5.61 -19.60 6.57
N LYS A 234 -5.55 -18.54 5.74
CA LYS A 234 -6.40 -18.36 4.55
C LYS A 234 -5.68 -18.80 3.29
N TYR A 235 -6.45 -19.05 2.24
CA TYR A 235 -5.95 -19.29 0.90
C TYR A 235 -6.44 -18.20 -0.04
N GLY A 236 -5.54 -17.71 -0.87
CA GLY A 236 -5.80 -16.75 -1.94
C GLY A 236 -5.38 -17.30 -3.29
N ALA A 237 -5.94 -16.72 -4.34
CA ALA A 237 -5.54 -16.99 -5.71
C ALA A 237 -5.17 -15.68 -6.41
N VAL A 238 -4.16 -15.76 -7.27
CA VAL A 238 -3.68 -14.65 -8.10
C VAL A 238 -4.03 -14.95 -9.55
N SER A 239 -4.64 -13.98 -10.22
CA SER A 239 -4.83 -13.95 -11.66
C SER A 239 -3.98 -12.82 -12.23
N PHE A 240 -3.40 -13.04 -13.41
CA PHE A 240 -2.53 -12.06 -14.06
C PHE A 240 -2.99 -11.83 -15.50
N LEU A 241 -2.99 -10.58 -15.91
CA LEU A 241 -3.23 -10.14 -17.28
C LEU A 241 -2.07 -9.22 -17.66
N GLN A 242 -1.42 -9.54 -18.78
CA GLN A 242 -0.40 -8.68 -19.38
C GLN A 242 -0.96 -8.09 -20.67
N ILE A 243 -0.97 -6.77 -20.74
CA ILE A 243 -1.24 -6.06 -21.99
C ILE A 243 0.12 -5.62 -22.52
N LEU A 244 0.50 -6.18 -23.67
CA LEU A 244 1.68 -5.76 -24.40
C LEU A 244 1.25 -4.68 -25.39
N SER A 245 1.73 -3.45 -25.23
CA SER A 245 1.63 -2.47 -26.31
C SER A 245 2.64 -2.86 -27.39
N PRO A 246 2.24 -2.99 -28.66
CA PRO A 246 3.22 -3.06 -29.74
C PRO A 246 4.07 -1.78 -29.69
N GLU A 247 5.38 -1.92 -29.89
CA GLU A 247 6.24 -0.74 -30.04
C GLU A 247 5.66 0.15 -31.14
N LEU A 248 5.37 1.41 -30.80
CA LEU A 248 5.08 2.44 -31.79
C LEU A 248 6.38 2.65 -32.59
N SER A 249 6.47 1.96 -33.72
CA SER A 249 7.49 2.14 -34.76
C SER A 249 7.45 3.54 -35.35
#